data_AF-A0A242DA77-F1
#
_entry.id   AF-A0A242DA77-F1
#
_cell.length_a   1.000
_cell.length_b   1.000
_cell.length_c   1.000
_cell.angle_alpha   90.00
_cell.angle_beta   90.00
_cell.angle_gamma   90.00
#
_symmetry.space_group_name_H-M   'P 1'
#
loop_
_entity.id
_entity.type
_entity.pdbx_description
1 polymer ?
#
loop_
_entity_poly.entity_id
_entity_poly.type
_entity_poly.pdbx_seq_one_letter_code
_entity_poly.pdbx_strand_id
1 'polypeptide(L)'
;MNTVPKIMIKPDALAAIGSYAASLWSKKKIVLISDNEAFDLYGTLILQYLTIFDFEVHTLILNEVHYTTTTASLVYDFITNQKITQADGIIGLGNEAVCQLSGYVSSTYCGGLSLIQIPTTLLGQLTLPKQKQACLFNSEARYLQSVVSKPDGILIDTNIGNDASVEEVNSVQTFLLKLGLSQDHASRRELRKKTRICGHQLNYKKILDALPSNLPFSKQMRLLSSSQYLDIRSILLFGIRSSF
;
A
#
# COMPACT_ATOMS: atom_id res chain seq x y z
N MET A 1 7.04 -6.49 -20.91
CA MET A 1 6.67 -5.07 -21.13
C MET A 1 6.75 -4.33 -19.80
N ASN A 2 7.32 -3.12 -19.77
CA ASN A 2 7.36 -2.26 -18.58
C ASN A 2 5.99 -1.59 -18.43
N THR A 3 5.07 -2.22 -17.71
CA THR A 3 3.74 -1.66 -17.49
C THR A 3 3.78 -0.73 -16.27
N VAL A 4 3.55 0.56 -16.52
CA VAL A 4 3.25 1.53 -15.47
C VAL A 4 1.85 1.16 -14.93
N PRO A 5 1.64 1.08 -13.61
CA PRO A 5 0.33 0.76 -13.06
C PRO A 5 -0.71 1.76 -13.55
N LYS A 6 -1.91 1.28 -13.85
CA LYS A 6 -3.06 2.19 -13.98
C LYS A 6 -3.34 2.75 -12.59
N ILE A 7 -3.59 4.04 -12.47
CA ILE A 7 -3.88 4.67 -11.17
C ILE A 7 -5.24 5.35 -11.26
N MET A 8 -6.18 4.93 -10.41
CA MET A 8 -7.47 5.59 -10.24
C MET A 8 -7.44 6.38 -8.94
N ILE A 9 -7.71 7.68 -9.02
CA ILE A 9 -7.82 8.58 -7.86
C ILE A 9 -9.13 9.34 -8.01
N LYS A 10 -10.09 9.06 -7.14
CA LYS A 10 -11.39 9.78 -7.11
C LYS A 10 -12.08 9.60 -5.75
N PRO A 11 -13.07 10.45 -5.41
CA PRO A 11 -13.98 10.16 -4.31
C PRO A 11 -14.81 8.91 -4.64
N ASP A 12 -15.13 8.13 -3.62
CA ASP A 12 -15.92 6.89 -3.72
C ASP A 12 -15.34 5.91 -4.76
N ALA A 13 -14.00 5.88 -4.85
CA ALA A 13 -13.29 4.99 -5.75
C ALA A 13 -13.55 3.52 -5.44
N LEU A 14 -13.77 3.16 -4.17
CA LEU A 14 -14.07 1.78 -3.79
C LEU A 14 -15.31 1.24 -4.48
N ALA A 15 -16.33 2.08 -4.70
CA ALA A 15 -17.54 1.68 -5.42
C ALA A 15 -17.29 1.30 -6.89
N ALA A 16 -16.15 1.72 -7.45
CA ALA A 16 -15.76 1.39 -8.81
C ALA A 16 -14.82 0.18 -8.90
N ILE A 17 -14.45 -0.49 -7.80
CA ILE A 17 -13.46 -1.58 -7.81
C ILE A 17 -13.80 -2.68 -8.81
N GLY A 18 -15.08 -3.09 -8.90
CA GLY A 18 -15.53 -4.09 -9.86
C GLY A 18 -15.24 -3.70 -11.31
N SER A 19 -15.73 -2.52 -11.71
CA SER A 19 -15.49 -1.98 -13.06
C SER A 19 -14.01 -1.71 -13.35
N TYR A 20 -13.26 -1.31 -12.33
CA TYR A 20 -11.84 -1.02 -12.44
C TYR A 20 -11.03 -2.31 -12.67
N ALA A 21 -11.29 -3.34 -11.86
CA ALA A 21 -10.71 -4.67 -12.03
C ALA A 21 -11.09 -5.26 -13.39
N ALA A 22 -12.35 -5.18 -13.82
CA ALA A 22 -12.78 -5.64 -15.14
C ALA A 22 -12.14 -4.86 -16.31
N SER A 23 -11.71 -3.62 -16.09
CA SER A 23 -10.95 -2.84 -17.09
C SER A 23 -9.48 -3.25 -17.22
N LEU A 24 -8.97 -4.01 -16.26
CA LEU A 24 -7.58 -4.49 -16.19
C LEU A 24 -7.47 -5.99 -16.46
N TRP A 25 -8.48 -6.74 -16.03
CA TRP A 25 -8.47 -8.20 -15.94
C TRP A 25 -9.70 -8.79 -16.62
N SER A 26 -9.51 -9.91 -17.30
CA SER A 26 -10.62 -10.83 -17.58
C SER A 26 -11.14 -11.44 -16.26
N LYS A 27 -12.36 -12.00 -16.30
CA LYS A 27 -12.90 -12.80 -15.18
C LYS A 27 -11.86 -13.84 -14.74
N LYS A 28 -11.61 -13.89 -13.44
CA LYS A 28 -10.59 -14.73 -12.80
C LYS A 28 -10.88 -14.87 -11.31
N LYS A 29 -10.15 -15.75 -10.64
CA LYS A 29 -10.17 -15.78 -9.17
C LYS A 29 -9.35 -14.63 -8.62
N ILE A 30 -9.80 -14.10 -7.49
CA ILE A 30 -9.14 -13.02 -6.77
C ILE A 30 -8.90 -13.49 -5.34
N VAL A 31 -7.69 -13.29 -4.85
CA VAL A 31 -7.39 -13.36 -3.42
C VAL A 31 -7.36 -11.93 -2.86
N LEU A 32 -8.34 -11.60 -2.03
CA LEU A 32 -8.41 -10.36 -1.29
C LEU A 32 -7.62 -10.51 0.02
N ILE A 33 -6.45 -9.89 0.10
CA ILE A 33 -5.61 -9.85 1.30
C ILE A 33 -5.90 -8.53 2.01
N SER A 34 -6.25 -8.60 3.29
CA SER A 34 -6.56 -7.41 4.10
C SER A 34 -6.04 -7.50 5.52
N ASP A 35 -5.80 -6.35 6.15
CA ASP A 35 -5.80 -6.26 7.62
C ASP A 35 -7.25 -6.19 8.15
N ASN A 36 -7.42 -6.42 9.46
CA ASN A 36 -8.74 -6.41 10.11
C ASN A 36 -9.46 -5.07 9.95
N GLU A 37 -8.79 -3.95 10.24
CA GLU A 37 -9.40 -2.62 10.24
C GLU A 37 -9.94 -2.24 8.86
N ALA A 38 -9.14 -2.46 7.82
CA ALA A 38 -9.54 -2.19 6.45
C ALA A 38 -10.64 -3.14 5.96
N PHE A 39 -10.62 -4.40 6.38
CA PHE A 39 -11.65 -5.36 5.99
C PHE A 39 -12.99 -5.04 6.65
N ASP A 40 -13.00 -4.71 7.93
CA ASP A 40 -14.22 -4.38 8.68
C ASP A 40 -14.90 -3.13 8.10
N LEU A 41 -14.11 -2.14 7.68
CA LEU A 41 -14.64 -0.90 7.10
C LEU A 41 -15.07 -1.06 5.63
N TYR A 42 -14.28 -1.76 4.82
CA TYR A 42 -14.40 -1.70 3.35
C TYR A 42 -14.54 -3.06 2.66
N GLY A 43 -14.23 -4.15 3.34
CA GLY A 43 -14.17 -5.51 2.77
C GLY A 43 -15.50 -5.95 2.19
N THR A 44 -16.59 -5.84 2.94
CA THR A 44 -17.93 -6.23 2.48
C THR A 44 -18.35 -5.49 1.20
N LEU A 45 -18.08 -4.19 1.15
CA LEU A 45 -18.38 -3.35 -0.01
C LEU A 45 -17.56 -3.80 -1.23
N ILE A 46 -16.27 -4.06 -1.06
CA ILE A 46 -15.40 -4.53 -2.14
C ILE A 46 -15.85 -5.89 -2.67
N LEU A 47 -16.20 -6.83 -1.79
CA LEU A 47 -16.70 -8.15 -2.17
C LEU A 47 -17.98 -8.04 -3.02
N GLN A 48 -18.92 -7.18 -2.62
CA GLN A 48 -20.15 -6.94 -3.38
C GLN A 48 -19.85 -6.41 -4.79
N TYR A 49 -19.00 -5.39 -4.91
CA TYR A 49 -18.67 -4.84 -6.23
C TYR A 49 -17.84 -5.77 -7.10
N LEU A 50 -16.99 -6.63 -6.54
CA LEU A 50 -16.26 -7.63 -7.32
C LEU A 50 -17.17 -8.75 -7.82
N THR A 51 -18.08 -9.24 -6.96
CA THR A 51 -19.01 -10.31 -7.31
C THR A 51 -20.03 -9.90 -8.37
N ILE A 52 -20.48 -8.63 -8.38
CA ILE A 52 -21.33 -8.08 -9.46
C ILE A 52 -20.66 -8.18 -10.84
N PHE A 53 -19.32 -8.15 -10.89
CA PHE A 53 -18.53 -8.29 -12.12
C PHE A 53 -18.06 -9.74 -12.37
N ASP A 54 -18.67 -10.71 -11.69
CA ASP A 54 -18.41 -12.16 -11.80
C ASP A 54 -16.97 -12.58 -11.45
N PHE A 55 -16.31 -11.86 -10.54
CA PHE A 55 -15.07 -12.34 -9.95
C PHE A 55 -15.36 -13.32 -8.81
N GLU A 56 -14.65 -14.44 -8.78
CA GLU A 56 -14.63 -15.37 -7.65
C GLU A 56 -13.61 -14.86 -6.62
N VAL A 57 -14.06 -14.43 -5.44
CA VAL A 57 -13.18 -13.81 -4.45
C VAL A 57 -13.00 -14.71 -3.23
N HIS A 58 -11.75 -15.01 -2.89
CA HIS A 58 -11.35 -15.64 -1.65
C HIS A 58 -10.67 -14.61 -0.74
N THR A 59 -11.05 -14.55 0.53
CA THR A 59 -10.54 -13.54 1.45
C THR A 59 -9.54 -14.16 2.43
N LEU A 60 -8.40 -13.49 2.62
CA LEU A 60 -7.45 -13.76 3.68
C LEU A 60 -7.27 -12.48 4.52
N ILE A 61 -7.74 -12.53 5.76
CA ILE A 61 -7.60 -11.43 6.71
C ILE A 61 -6.43 -11.74 7.64
N LEU A 62 -5.50 -10.80 7.75
CA LEU A 62 -4.30 -10.92 8.56
C LEU A 62 -4.40 -10.01 9.78
N ASN A 63 -3.94 -10.51 10.92
CA ASN A 63 -3.97 -9.80 12.20
C ASN A 63 -2.55 -9.66 12.75
N GLU A 64 -1.66 -9.05 11.96
CA GLU A 64 -0.26 -8.85 12.33
C GLU A 64 0.12 -7.38 12.19
N VAL A 65 0.94 -6.88 13.13
CA VAL A 65 1.48 -5.51 13.07
C VAL A 65 2.58 -5.39 12.00
N HIS A 66 3.29 -6.48 11.74
CA HIS A 66 4.39 -6.55 10.79
C HIS A 66 4.29 -7.80 9.94
N TYR A 67 4.33 -7.62 8.62
CA TYR A 67 4.33 -8.75 7.70
C TYR A 67 5.75 -9.16 7.36
N THR A 68 6.03 -10.44 7.62
CA THR A 68 7.34 -11.05 7.46
C THR A 68 7.30 -12.10 6.36
N THR A 69 8.43 -12.74 6.10
CA THR A 69 8.49 -13.92 5.23
C THR A 69 7.62 -15.07 5.73
N THR A 70 7.46 -15.20 7.04
CA THR A 70 6.57 -16.19 7.65
C THR A 70 5.12 -15.88 7.27
N THR A 71 4.73 -14.61 7.32
CA THR A 71 3.41 -14.18 6.83
C THR A 71 3.24 -14.51 5.35
N ALA A 72 4.25 -14.22 4.52
CA ALA A 72 4.19 -14.55 3.10
C ALA A 72 4.02 -16.05 2.85
N SER A 73 4.66 -16.91 3.66
CA SER A 73 4.44 -18.36 3.61
C SER A 73 2.98 -18.74 3.91
N LEU A 74 2.36 -18.15 4.94
CA LEU A 74 0.94 -18.37 5.23
C LEU A 74 0.04 -17.95 4.06
N VAL A 75 0.39 -16.84 3.40
CA VAL A 75 -0.33 -16.39 2.20
C VAL A 75 -0.14 -17.40 1.06
N TYR A 76 1.07 -17.93 0.84
CA TYR A 76 1.29 -18.95 -0.19
C TYR A 76 0.50 -20.24 0.06
N ASP A 77 0.43 -20.69 1.31
CA ASP A 77 -0.37 -21.86 1.69
C ASP A 77 -1.85 -21.63 1.39
N PHE A 78 -2.38 -20.46 1.78
CA PHE A 78 -3.75 -20.07 1.48
C PHE A 78 -4.03 -20.05 -0.03
N ILE A 79 -3.19 -19.35 -0.79
CA ILE A 79 -3.31 -19.22 -2.26
C ILE A 79 -3.28 -20.60 -2.94
N THR A 80 -2.38 -21.47 -2.49
CA THR A 80 -2.25 -22.84 -3.01
C THR A 80 -3.51 -23.67 -2.72
N ASN A 81 -4.06 -23.56 -1.50
CA ASN A 81 -5.29 -24.25 -1.11
C ASN A 81 -6.52 -23.80 -1.91
N GLN A 82 -6.57 -22.53 -2.32
CA GLN A 82 -7.61 -22.00 -3.20
C GLN A 82 -7.39 -22.34 -4.69
N LYS A 83 -6.33 -23.10 -5.01
CA LYS A 83 -5.94 -23.50 -6.37
C LYS A 83 -5.75 -22.29 -7.30
N ILE A 84 -5.16 -21.24 -6.77
CA ILE A 84 -4.83 -20.03 -7.53
C ILE A 84 -3.69 -20.34 -8.49
N THR A 85 -3.80 -19.83 -9.71
CA THR A 85 -2.85 -20.03 -10.80
C THR A 85 -2.32 -18.69 -11.30
N GLN A 86 -1.36 -18.71 -12.23
CA GLN A 86 -0.82 -17.50 -12.84
C GLN A 86 -1.88 -16.63 -13.56
N ALA A 87 -3.04 -17.20 -13.93
CA ALA A 87 -4.13 -16.46 -14.56
C ALA A 87 -4.94 -15.59 -13.57
N ASP A 88 -4.83 -15.87 -12.28
CA ASP A 88 -5.60 -15.25 -11.21
C ASP A 88 -4.90 -13.99 -10.67
N GLY A 89 -5.54 -13.31 -9.70
CA GLY A 89 -5.07 -12.03 -9.18
C GLY A 89 -5.12 -11.90 -7.67
N ILE A 90 -4.35 -10.94 -7.16
CA ILE A 90 -4.38 -10.50 -5.76
C ILE A 90 -4.92 -9.08 -5.71
N ILE A 91 -5.81 -8.81 -4.76
CA ILE A 91 -6.15 -7.46 -4.33
C ILE A 91 -5.61 -7.28 -2.91
N GLY A 92 -4.70 -6.32 -2.72
CA GLY A 92 -4.25 -5.90 -1.40
C GLY A 92 -5.07 -4.71 -0.91
N LEU A 93 -5.86 -4.90 0.14
CA LEU A 93 -6.68 -3.87 0.78
C LEU A 93 -6.13 -3.56 2.16
N GLY A 94 -5.70 -2.33 2.41
CA GLY A 94 -5.28 -1.95 3.77
C GLY A 94 -4.17 -0.93 3.78
N ASN A 95 -3.44 -0.91 4.89
CA ASN A 95 -2.31 0.00 5.03
C ASN A 95 -1.17 -0.32 4.04
N GLU A 96 -0.12 0.49 4.07
CA GLU A 96 1.05 0.31 3.21
C GLU A 96 1.72 -1.06 3.40
N ALA A 97 1.66 -1.66 4.58
CA ALA A 97 2.27 -2.95 4.86
C ALA A 97 1.50 -4.10 4.20
N VAL A 98 0.16 -4.09 4.24
CA VAL A 98 -0.67 -5.09 3.52
C VAL A 98 -0.45 -4.99 2.01
N CYS A 99 -0.41 -3.77 1.48
CA CYS A 99 -0.16 -3.55 0.06
C CYS A 99 1.24 -4.05 -0.34
N GLN A 100 2.26 -3.86 0.50
CA GLN A 100 3.59 -4.41 0.26
C GLN A 100 3.65 -5.92 0.36
N LEU A 101 2.99 -6.54 1.33
CA LEU A 101 2.87 -8.01 1.40
C LEU A 101 2.24 -8.56 0.12
N SER A 102 1.12 -7.97 -0.31
CA SER A 102 0.42 -8.34 -1.55
C SER A 102 1.31 -8.16 -2.77
N GLY A 103 2.08 -7.06 -2.81
CA GLY A 103 3.06 -6.79 -3.86
C GLY A 103 4.22 -7.78 -3.88
N TYR A 104 4.65 -8.25 -2.70
CA TYR A 104 5.72 -9.24 -2.57
C TYR A 104 5.22 -10.59 -3.06
N VAL A 105 4.13 -11.09 -2.48
CA VAL A 105 3.52 -12.39 -2.79
C VAL A 105 3.14 -12.50 -4.26
N SER A 106 2.51 -11.47 -4.83
CA SER A 106 2.16 -11.47 -6.26
C SER A 106 3.38 -11.57 -7.16
N SER A 107 4.52 -10.99 -6.77
CA SER A 107 5.73 -11.00 -7.60
C SER A 107 6.53 -12.30 -7.51
N THR A 108 6.34 -13.07 -6.44
CA THR A 108 7.13 -14.27 -6.13
C THR A 108 6.37 -15.57 -6.33
N TYR A 109 5.03 -15.54 -6.31
CA TYR A 109 4.21 -16.73 -6.52
C TYR A 109 3.95 -17.02 -8.00
N CYS A 110 4.10 -18.28 -8.42
CA CYS A 110 3.82 -18.77 -9.79
C CYS A 110 4.40 -17.92 -10.94
N GLY A 111 5.56 -17.29 -10.76
CA GLY A 111 6.18 -16.44 -11.79
C GLY A 111 5.52 -15.08 -12.00
N GLY A 112 4.59 -14.69 -11.13
CA GLY A 112 3.91 -13.40 -11.15
C GLY A 112 2.39 -13.53 -11.28
N LEU A 113 1.64 -13.08 -10.26
CA LEU A 113 0.19 -12.91 -10.28
C LEU A 113 -0.18 -11.47 -10.65
N SER A 114 -1.37 -11.30 -11.23
CA SER A 114 -1.98 -9.98 -11.39
C SER A 114 -2.18 -9.30 -10.02
N LEU A 115 -2.01 -7.98 -9.95
CA LEU A 115 -2.07 -7.25 -8.67
C LEU A 115 -2.82 -5.92 -8.78
N ILE A 116 -3.79 -5.70 -7.90
CA ILE A 116 -4.36 -4.38 -7.60
C ILE A 116 -4.10 -4.04 -6.13
N GLN A 117 -3.69 -2.81 -5.86
CA GLN A 117 -3.49 -2.29 -4.50
C GLN A 117 -4.51 -1.20 -4.16
N ILE A 118 -5.08 -1.28 -2.96
CA ILE A 118 -6.07 -0.36 -2.42
C ILE A 118 -5.55 0.15 -1.06
N PRO A 119 -4.70 1.19 -1.05
CA PRO A 119 -4.22 1.77 0.20
C PRO A 119 -5.33 2.50 0.97
N THR A 120 -5.49 2.15 2.25
CA THR A 120 -6.46 2.76 3.17
C THR A 120 -5.83 3.77 4.13
N THR A 121 -4.51 3.96 4.10
CA THR A 121 -3.83 5.02 4.87
C THR A 121 -3.42 6.17 3.95
N LEU A 122 -3.42 7.40 4.45
CA LEU A 122 -2.95 8.55 3.66
C LEU A 122 -1.49 8.37 3.22
N LEU A 123 -0.66 7.75 4.06
CA LEU A 123 0.73 7.45 3.71
C LEU A 123 0.82 6.45 2.55
N GLY A 124 0.07 5.35 2.60
CA GLY A 124 -0.01 4.36 1.53
C GLY A 124 -0.47 4.96 0.20
N GLN A 125 -1.50 5.78 0.24
CA GLN A 125 -2.06 6.44 -0.96
C GLN A 125 -1.05 7.35 -1.67
N LEU A 126 -0.16 8.01 -0.91
CA LEU A 126 0.84 8.91 -1.48
C LEU A 126 2.14 8.20 -1.88
N THR A 127 2.42 7.03 -1.29
CA THR A 127 3.70 6.33 -1.49
C THR A 127 3.62 5.24 -2.56
N LEU A 128 2.57 4.41 -2.56
CA LEU A 128 2.44 3.29 -3.49
C LEU A 128 2.50 3.70 -4.97
N PRO A 129 1.89 4.83 -5.42
CA PRO A 129 2.01 5.28 -6.80
C PRO A 129 3.45 5.55 -7.29
N LYS A 130 4.40 5.71 -6.38
CA LYS A 130 5.81 6.02 -6.65
C LYS A 130 6.75 4.90 -6.22
N GLN A 131 6.22 3.80 -5.69
CA GLN A 131 6.97 2.69 -5.15
C GLN A 131 7.15 1.60 -6.20
N LYS A 132 8.38 1.10 -6.36
CA LYS A 132 8.72 0.05 -7.34
C LYS A 132 9.08 -1.31 -6.73
N GLN A 133 9.27 -1.33 -5.41
CA GLN A 133 9.70 -2.51 -4.67
C GLN A 133 8.69 -2.81 -3.58
N ALA A 134 8.28 -4.05 -3.48
CA ALA A 134 7.57 -4.58 -2.33
C ALA A 134 8.57 -5.22 -1.37
N CYS A 135 8.37 -5.03 -0.08
CA CYS A 135 9.33 -5.42 0.93
C CYS A 135 8.63 -6.03 2.13
N LEU A 136 9.24 -7.06 2.71
CA LEU A 136 8.79 -7.69 3.95
C LEU A 136 9.72 -7.34 5.10
N PHE A 137 9.14 -7.25 6.29
CA PHE A 137 9.89 -7.07 7.51
C PHE A 137 10.72 -8.33 7.81
N ASN A 138 11.96 -8.13 8.24
CA ASN A 138 12.80 -9.18 8.77
C ASN A 138 13.20 -8.78 10.18
N SER A 139 12.72 -9.53 11.18
CA SER A 139 12.99 -9.28 12.60
C SER A 139 14.48 -9.36 12.95
N GLU A 140 15.26 -10.17 12.23
CA GLU A 140 16.67 -10.43 12.51
C GLU A 140 17.62 -9.52 11.70
N ALA A 141 17.33 -9.29 10.42
CA ALA A 141 18.38 -8.90 9.47
C ALA A 141 18.68 -7.41 9.35
N ARG A 142 17.94 -6.49 10.01
CA ARG A 142 18.05 -5.02 9.80
C ARG A 142 17.88 -4.53 8.34
N TYR A 143 17.73 -5.45 7.38
CA TYR A 143 17.52 -5.27 5.93
C TYR A 143 16.34 -6.14 5.48
N LEU A 144 15.65 -5.68 4.45
CA LEU A 144 14.34 -6.18 4.05
C LEU A 144 14.47 -7.15 2.87
N GLN A 145 13.74 -8.26 2.91
CA GLN A 145 13.55 -9.05 1.70
C GLN A 145 12.66 -8.22 0.77
N SER A 146 13.17 -7.93 -0.42
CA SER A 146 12.52 -7.05 -1.38
C SER A 146 12.46 -7.69 -2.75
N VAL A 147 11.39 -7.39 -3.46
CA VAL A 147 11.17 -7.81 -4.84
C VAL A 147 10.63 -6.63 -5.64
N VAL A 148 10.97 -6.58 -6.92
CA VAL A 148 10.36 -5.60 -7.83
C VAL A 148 8.89 -5.97 -7.99
N SER A 149 8.00 -5.08 -7.55
CA SER A 149 6.56 -5.28 -7.64
C SER A 149 5.98 -4.41 -8.75
N LYS A 150 5.06 -4.99 -9.53
CA LYS A 150 4.44 -4.36 -10.68
C LYS A 150 2.92 -4.52 -10.60
N PRO A 151 2.23 -3.67 -9.82
CA PRO A 151 0.78 -3.68 -9.81
C PRO A 151 0.24 -3.37 -11.21
N ASP A 152 -0.84 -4.06 -11.59
CA ASP A 152 -1.64 -3.72 -12.76
C ASP A 152 -2.43 -2.44 -12.50
N GLY A 153 -2.87 -2.26 -11.25
CA GLY A 153 -3.65 -1.11 -10.82
C GLY A 153 -3.40 -0.67 -9.38
N ILE A 154 -3.51 0.64 -9.14
CA ILE A 154 -3.62 1.23 -7.80
C ILE A 154 -4.91 2.03 -7.75
N LEU A 155 -5.75 1.77 -6.75
CA LEU A 155 -7.03 2.46 -6.55
C LEU A 155 -6.96 3.25 -5.25
N ILE A 156 -7.09 4.57 -5.37
CA ILE A 156 -7.06 5.52 -4.25
C ILE A 156 -8.45 6.15 -4.12
N ASP A 157 -9.10 5.87 -3.00
CA ASP A 157 -10.31 6.58 -2.60
C ASP A 157 -9.93 7.84 -1.82
N THR A 158 -10.25 9.00 -2.38
CA THR A 158 -9.90 10.27 -1.75
C THR A 158 -10.72 10.59 -0.51
N ASN A 159 -11.87 9.93 -0.31
CA ASN A 159 -12.66 10.13 0.91
C ASN A 159 -11.91 9.59 2.12
N ILE A 160 -11.25 8.44 1.98
CA ILE A 160 -10.40 7.87 3.03
C ILE A 160 -9.29 8.84 3.45
N GLY A 161 -8.54 9.39 2.49
CA GLY A 161 -7.48 10.35 2.82
C GLY A 161 -8.00 11.73 3.24
N ASN A 162 -9.27 12.05 2.97
CA ASN A 162 -9.93 13.23 3.51
C ASN A 162 -10.35 13.02 4.97
N ASP A 163 -10.63 11.81 5.39
CA ASP A 163 -10.97 11.48 6.77
C ASP A 163 -9.73 11.10 7.61
N ALA A 164 -8.54 11.18 7.00
CA ALA A 164 -7.26 10.96 7.65
C ALA A 164 -7.09 11.78 8.93
N SER A 165 -6.64 11.12 10.00
CA SER A 165 -6.45 11.76 11.30
C SER A 165 -5.33 12.80 11.28
N VAL A 166 -5.30 13.66 12.31
CA VAL A 166 -4.20 14.64 12.46
C VAL A 166 -2.86 13.92 12.60
N GLU A 167 -2.83 12.76 13.26
CA GLU A 167 -1.65 11.91 13.41
C GLU A 167 -1.18 11.35 12.06
N GLU A 168 -2.08 10.88 11.20
CA GLU A 168 -1.73 10.44 9.85
C GLU A 168 -1.15 11.58 9.01
N VAL A 169 -1.80 12.75 9.02
CA VAL A 169 -1.32 13.93 8.28
C VAL A 169 0.07 14.35 8.79
N ASN A 170 0.29 14.35 10.10
CA ASN A 170 1.60 14.64 10.70
C ASN A 170 2.65 13.60 10.33
N SER A 171 2.26 12.31 10.27
CA SER A 171 3.13 11.22 9.85
C SER A 171 3.58 11.40 8.40
N VAL A 172 2.68 11.80 7.50
CA VAL A 172 3.00 12.13 6.11
C VAL A 172 3.89 13.38 6.02
N GLN A 173 3.61 14.44 6.78
CA GLN A 173 4.48 15.63 6.78
C GLN A 173 5.91 15.30 7.24
N THR A 174 6.03 14.47 8.28
CA THR A 174 7.30 13.94 8.78
C THR A 174 7.99 13.08 7.73
N PHE A 175 7.22 12.27 7.00
CA PHE A 175 7.71 11.49 5.87
C PHE A 175 8.35 12.38 4.80
N LEU A 176 7.62 13.40 4.36
CA LEU A 176 8.13 14.36 3.40
C LEU A 176 9.37 15.08 3.94
N LEU A 177 9.48 15.35 5.26
CA LEU A 177 10.66 15.97 5.91
C LEU A 177 11.90 15.12 5.75
N LYS A 178 11.77 13.82 6.01
CA LYS A 178 12.89 12.89 5.84
C LYS A 178 13.28 12.69 4.37
N LEU A 179 12.40 13.01 3.41
CA LEU A 179 12.76 13.06 1.99
C LEU A 179 13.59 14.30 1.61
N GLY A 180 13.70 15.30 2.49
CA GLY A 180 14.43 16.55 2.24
C GLY A 180 13.58 17.67 1.61
N LEU A 181 12.25 17.53 1.56
CA LEU A 181 11.39 18.61 1.08
C LEU A 181 11.34 19.76 2.12
N SER A 182 11.07 21.00 1.72
CA SER A 182 10.87 22.11 2.67
C SER A 182 9.40 22.24 3.07
N GLN A 183 9.11 23.01 4.13
CA GLN A 183 7.72 23.28 4.55
C GLN A 183 6.93 24.11 3.53
N ASP A 184 7.63 24.85 2.67
CA ASP A 184 7.07 25.66 1.59
C ASP A 184 6.79 24.85 0.32
N HIS A 185 7.25 23.59 0.27
CA HIS A 185 7.03 22.70 -0.86
C HIS A 185 5.54 22.44 -1.10
N ALA A 186 5.15 22.32 -2.37
CA ALA A 186 3.77 22.19 -2.80
C ALA A 186 3.00 21.09 -2.03
N SER A 187 3.58 19.91 -1.89
CA SER A 187 2.97 18.77 -1.17
C SER A 187 2.74 19.06 0.31
N ARG A 188 3.72 19.67 1.01
CA ARG A 188 3.58 20.01 2.43
C ARG A 188 2.60 21.13 2.68
N ARG A 189 2.60 22.14 1.82
CA ARG A 189 1.64 23.25 1.92
C ARG A 189 0.21 22.75 1.81
N GLU A 190 -0.06 21.77 0.94
CA GLU A 190 -1.39 21.14 0.86
C GLU A 190 -1.74 20.36 2.13
N LEU A 191 -0.83 19.55 2.68
CA LEU A 191 -1.07 18.85 3.95
C LEU A 191 -1.28 19.80 5.14
N ARG A 192 -0.59 20.96 5.16
CA ARG A 192 -0.81 22.01 6.18
C ARG A 192 -2.17 22.67 6.06
N LYS A 193 -2.71 22.81 4.84
CA LYS A 193 -4.08 23.31 4.67
C LYS A 193 -5.08 22.33 5.24
N LYS A 194 -4.88 21.03 5.03
CA LYS A 194 -5.73 19.96 5.57
C LYS A 194 -5.88 20.05 7.10
N THR A 195 -4.80 20.33 7.82
CA THR A 195 -4.85 20.46 9.29
C THR A 195 -5.45 21.77 9.79
N ARG A 196 -5.52 22.81 8.94
CA ARG A 196 -5.96 24.16 9.34
C ARG A 196 -7.36 24.52 8.88
N ILE A 197 -7.83 23.89 7.79
CA ILE A 197 -9.07 24.24 7.11
C ILE A 197 -10.00 23.02 7.20
N CYS A 198 -11.09 23.17 7.96
CA CYS A 198 -12.14 22.16 8.05
C CYS A 198 -12.72 21.88 6.65
N GLY A 199 -12.89 20.59 6.30
CA GLY A 199 -13.41 20.17 5.00
C GLY A 199 -12.46 20.35 3.80
N HIS A 200 -11.19 20.74 4.02
CA HIS A 200 -10.23 20.87 2.92
C HIS A 200 -9.96 19.52 2.25
N GLN A 201 -10.15 19.45 0.94
CA GLN A 201 -9.84 18.25 0.16
C GLN A 201 -8.40 18.27 -0.35
N LEU A 202 -7.71 17.14 -0.22
CA LEU A 202 -6.33 17.02 -0.67
C LEU A 202 -6.23 17.02 -2.20
N ASN A 203 -5.31 17.83 -2.73
CA ASN A 203 -4.97 17.79 -4.15
C ASN A 203 -3.90 16.71 -4.40
N TYR A 204 -4.36 15.47 -4.62
CA TYR A 204 -3.47 14.32 -4.85
C TYR A 204 -2.53 14.54 -6.03
N LYS A 205 -3.02 15.09 -7.14
CA LYS A 205 -2.19 15.39 -8.31
C LYS A 205 -1.00 16.27 -7.93
N LYS A 206 -1.27 17.40 -7.28
CA LYS A 206 -0.24 18.33 -6.83
C LYS A 206 0.75 17.68 -5.85
N ILE A 207 0.28 16.80 -4.96
CA ILE A 207 1.16 16.11 -4.01
C ILE A 207 2.04 15.08 -4.74
N LEU A 208 1.45 14.25 -5.61
CA LEU A 208 2.14 13.20 -6.36
C LEU A 208 3.12 13.75 -7.39
N ASP A 209 2.82 14.88 -8.04
CA ASP A 209 3.72 15.56 -8.97
C ASP A 209 4.96 16.11 -8.24
N ALA A 210 4.81 16.47 -6.97
CA ALA A 210 5.88 16.98 -6.13
C ALA A 210 6.79 15.86 -5.56
N LEU A 211 6.35 14.60 -5.62
CA LEU A 211 7.11 13.47 -5.10
C LEU A 211 8.10 12.93 -6.14
N PRO A 212 9.29 12.44 -5.71
CA PRO A 212 10.25 11.84 -6.62
C PRO A 212 9.62 10.63 -7.34
N SER A 213 10.03 10.40 -8.59
CA SER A 213 9.50 9.34 -9.46
C SER A 213 9.79 7.92 -8.97
N ASN A 214 10.78 7.76 -8.09
CA ASN A 214 11.07 6.51 -7.41
C ASN A 214 11.32 6.80 -5.94
N LEU A 215 10.45 6.31 -5.07
CA LEU A 215 10.59 6.42 -3.63
C LEU A 215 11.39 5.23 -3.11
N PRO A 216 12.66 5.41 -2.67
CA PRO A 216 13.46 4.30 -2.17
C PRO A 216 12.90 3.84 -0.83
N PHE A 217 12.67 2.54 -0.72
CA PHE A 217 12.10 1.92 0.47
C PHE A 217 12.94 2.16 1.74
N SER A 218 14.26 2.27 1.61
CA SER A 218 15.17 2.61 2.72
C SER A 218 14.83 3.94 3.41
N LYS A 219 14.28 4.91 2.67
CA LYS A 219 13.80 6.18 3.25
C LYS A 219 12.45 5.99 3.96
N GLN A 220 11.56 5.15 3.42
CA GLN A 220 10.26 4.82 4.03
C GLN A 220 10.42 4.02 5.34
N MET A 221 11.38 3.10 5.42
CA MET A 221 11.56 2.25 6.61
C MET A 221 12.05 3.02 7.85
N ARG A 222 12.85 4.10 7.67
CA ARG A 222 13.24 5.00 8.78
C ARG A 222 12.07 5.79 9.37
N LEU A 223 10.87 5.66 8.82
CA LEU A 223 9.69 6.45 9.18
C LEU A 223 8.68 5.68 10.00
N LEU A 224 8.51 4.38 9.72
CA LEU A 224 7.69 3.48 10.53
C LEU A 224 8.15 3.48 11.99
N SER A 225 9.46 3.59 12.27
CA SER A 225 10.08 3.61 13.61
C SER A 225 9.77 4.80 14.55
N SER A 226 8.80 5.69 14.23
CA SER A 226 8.64 6.97 14.96
C SER A 226 7.47 7.07 15.94
N SER A 227 6.37 6.33 15.78
CA SER A 227 5.19 6.51 16.67
C SER A 227 4.40 5.25 17.04
N GLN A 228 4.43 4.17 16.24
CA GLN A 228 3.86 2.85 16.60
C GLN A 228 4.93 1.74 16.75
N TYR A 229 6.20 2.09 16.57
CA TYR A 229 7.32 1.14 16.36
C TYR A 229 8.51 1.51 17.28
N LEU A 230 8.21 1.72 18.57
CA LEU A 230 9.19 2.16 19.58
C LEU A 230 10.33 1.15 19.81
N ASP A 231 10.14 -0.13 19.48
CA ASP A 231 11.15 -1.17 19.66
C ASP A 231 12.27 -1.17 18.61
N ILE A 232 12.10 -0.45 17.49
CA ILE A 232 13.07 -0.49 16.39
C ILE A 232 14.23 0.50 16.60
N ARG A 233 14.09 1.48 17.51
CA ARG A 233 15.13 2.49 17.77
C ARG A 233 16.38 1.91 18.41
N SER A 234 16.26 0.94 19.32
CA SER A 234 17.41 0.27 19.96
C SER A 234 18.24 -0.55 18.96
N ILE A 235 17.60 -1.03 17.87
CA ILE A 235 18.21 -1.87 16.85
C ILE A 235 18.84 -1.04 15.71
N LEU A 236 18.27 0.11 15.37
CA LEU A 236 18.75 0.99 14.29
C LEU A 236 20.02 1.79 14.62
N LEU A 237 20.31 2.07 15.89
CA LEU A 237 21.42 2.94 16.30
C LEU A 237 22.82 2.30 16.18
N PHE A 238 22.92 0.97 16.04
CA PHE A 238 24.22 0.28 15.99
C PHE A 238 24.80 0.08 14.57
N GLY A 239 24.02 0.29 13.51
CA GLY A 239 24.37 -0.13 12.15
C GLY A 239 24.84 0.95 11.18
N ILE A 240 24.69 2.24 11.52
CA ILE A 240 25.08 3.35 10.64
C ILE A 240 26.15 4.19 11.34
N ARG A 241 27.34 3.62 11.52
CA ARG A 241 28.55 4.44 11.51
C ARG A 241 28.90 4.69 10.04
N SER A 242 28.87 5.96 9.68
CA SER A 242 29.32 6.53 8.42
C SER A 242 30.65 5.92 7.97
N SER A 243 30.65 5.33 6.79
CA SER A 243 31.85 5.20 5.94
C SER A 243 31.65 6.13 4.74
N PHE A 244 31.94 7.40 4.97
CA PHE A 244 32.67 8.28 4.06
C PHE A 244 33.80 8.88 4.90
#